data_AF-A0A961KEQ0-F1
#
_entry.id   AF-A0A961KEQ0-F1
#
_cell.length_a   1.000
_cell.length_b   1.000
_cell.length_c   1.000
_cell.angle_alpha   90.00
_cell.angle_beta   90.00
_cell.angle_gamma   90.00
#
_symmetry.space_group_name_H-M   'P 1'
#
loop_
_entity.id
_entity.type
_entity.pdbx_description
1 polymer ?
#
loop_
_entity_poly.entity_id
_entity_poly.type
_entity_poly.pdbx_seq_one_letter_code
_entity_poly.pdbx_strand_id
1 'polypeptide(L)'
;MTTLVLGHKSPDTDSTGSPIAWAWYLTHTGTPAKPVLLGEPNTEAAFVLAHWGLDKPEIVADVDAGQPVVIVDTNNPAELPAGINAADIRQIIDHHKLVGGLETKGPIDITIRPLACTATILYDLMGNEALAAAPRGIKGAMLSCILSDTLEFR
;
A
#
# COMPACT_ATOMS: atom_id res chain seq x y z
N MET A 1 -1.69 -14.44 12.59
CA MET A 1 -2.15 -13.04 12.65
C MET A 1 -2.18 -12.51 11.24
N THR A 2 -3.17 -11.68 10.89
CA THR A 2 -3.29 -11.08 9.56
C THR A 2 -2.44 -9.82 9.52
N THR A 3 -1.61 -9.67 8.48
CA THR A 3 -0.82 -8.47 8.23
C THR A 3 -1.70 -7.35 7.67
N LEU A 4 -1.61 -6.14 8.22
CA LEU A 4 -2.28 -4.98 7.63
C LEU A 4 -1.36 -4.37 6.59
N VAL A 5 -1.91 -4.04 5.42
CA VAL A 5 -1.22 -3.23 4.42
C VAL A 5 -1.90 -1.88 4.36
N LEU A 6 -1.14 -0.79 4.48
CA LEU A 6 -1.67 0.56 4.59
C LEU A 6 -0.78 1.59 3.88
N GLY A 7 -1.43 2.63 3.35
CA GLY A 7 -0.81 3.82 2.80
C GLY A 7 -0.78 4.99 3.80
N HIS A 8 -0.73 6.22 3.31
CA HIS A 8 -0.77 7.43 4.13
C HIS A 8 -2.19 7.89 4.51
N LYS A 9 -2.28 8.73 5.56
CA LYS A 9 -3.52 9.29 6.17
C LYS A 9 -4.50 9.96 5.22
N SER A 10 -4.02 10.59 4.15
CA SER A 10 -4.86 11.27 3.16
C SER A 10 -4.86 10.46 1.86
N PRO A 11 -5.50 9.28 1.81
CA PRO A 11 -5.30 8.33 0.74
C PRO A 11 -5.78 8.90 -0.60
N ASP A 12 -4.82 9.02 -1.52
CA ASP A 12 -5.06 9.24 -2.93
C ASP A 12 -5.22 7.88 -3.64
N THR A 13 -5.10 7.86 -4.96
CA THR A 13 -5.28 6.63 -5.73
C THR A 13 -4.17 5.62 -5.43
N ASP A 14 -2.91 6.03 -5.26
CA ASP A 14 -1.83 5.08 -4.96
C ASP A 14 -1.91 4.54 -3.53
N SER A 15 -2.10 5.42 -2.54
CA SER A 15 -2.33 5.02 -1.15
C SER A 15 -3.66 4.28 -0.91
N THR A 16 -4.53 4.18 -1.92
CA THR A 16 -5.71 3.31 -1.89
C THR A 16 -5.46 1.99 -2.63
N GLY A 17 -4.92 2.06 -3.84
CA GLY A 17 -4.75 0.91 -4.73
C GLY A 17 -3.57 0.02 -4.38
N SER A 18 -2.44 0.60 -3.98
CA SER A 18 -1.23 -0.15 -3.60
C SER A 18 -1.46 -1.07 -2.38
N PRO A 19 -2.13 -0.63 -1.29
CA PRO A 19 -2.49 -1.54 -0.20
C PRO A 19 -3.32 -2.73 -0.66
N ILE A 20 -4.32 -2.50 -1.53
CA ILE A 20 -5.19 -3.55 -2.06
C ILE A 20 -4.39 -4.55 -2.89
N ALA A 21 -3.56 -4.06 -3.81
CA ALA A 21 -2.76 -4.91 -4.69
C ALA A 21 -1.74 -5.75 -3.90
N TRP A 22 -1.06 -5.13 -2.93
CA TRP A 22 -0.03 -5.82 -2.16
C TRP A 22 -0.61 -6.80 -1.14
N ALA A 23 -1.74 -6.47 -0.49
CA ALA A 23 -2.44 -7.41 0.38
C ALA A 23 -2.94 -8.64 -0.39
N TRP A 24 -3.43 -8.46 -1.61
CA TRP A 24 -3.76 -9.56 -2.51
C TRP A 24 -2.55 -10.44 -2.80
N TYR A 25 -1.41 -9.84 -3.17
CA TYR A 25 -0.19 -10.57 -3.50
C TYR A 25 0.36 -11.37 -2.31
N LEU A 26 0.44 -10.76 -1.12
CA LEU A 26 0.87 -11.44 0.09
C LEU A 26 -0.02 -12.64 0.39
N THR A 27 -1.35 -12.47 0.30
CA THR A 27 -2.31 -13.56 0.54
C THR A 27 -2.16 -14.66 -0.52
N HIS A 28 -1.99 -14.28 -1.78
CA HIS A 28 -1.79 -15.21 -2.89
C HIS A 28 -0.51 -16.04 -2.75
N THR A 29 0.53 -15.48 -2.14
CA THR A 29 1.82 -16.15 -1.89
C THR A 29 1.94 -16.79 -0.50
N GLY A 30 0.84 -16.85 0.26
CA GLY A 30 0.74 -17.62 1.50
C GLY A 30 0.93 -16.83 2.79
N THR A 31 1.04 -15.50 2.73
CA THR A 31 1.05 -14.60 3.90
C THR A 31 -0.32 -13.95 4.08
N PRO A 32 -1.12 -14.31 5.11
CA PRO A 32 -2.42 -13.70 5.33
C PRO A 32 -2.31 -12.18 5.51
N ALA A 33 -2.92 -11.41 4.61
CA ALA A 33 -2.89 -9.96 4.65
C ALA A 33 -4.26 -9.35 4.31
N LYS A 34 -4.53 -8.15 4.84
CA LYS A 34 -5.70 -7.34 4.45
C LYS A 34 -5.31 -5.88 4.21
N PRO A 35 -5.88 -5.22 3.20
CA PRO A 35 -5.70 -3.78 3.04
C PRO A 35 -6.53 -3.04 4.08
N VAL A 36 -6.00 -1.91 4.57
CA VAL A 36 -6.74 -0.93 5.38
C VAL A 36 -6.39 0.47 4.90
N LEU A 37 -7.28 1.43 5.14
CA LEU A 37 -7.04 2.85 4.85
C LEU A 37 -6.92 3.63 6.16
N LEU A 38 -6.20 4.75 6.11
CA LEU A 38 -6.03 5.65 7.23
C LEU A 38 -6.93 6.89 7.19
N GLY A 39 -7.78 6.98 6.15
CA GLY A 39 -8.69 8.08 5.91
C GLY A 39 -9.67 7.74 4.80
N GLU A 40 -10.58 8.67 4.50
CA GLU A 40 -11.48 8.53 3.36
C GLU A 40 -10.71 8.73 2.04
N PRO A 41 -10.87 7.83 1.05
CA PRO A 41 -10.32 8.03 -0.29
C PRO A 41 -10.80 9.33 -0.91
N ASN A 42 -9.92 9.98 -1.67
CA ASN A 42 -10.34 11.10 -2.50
C ASN A 42 -11.35 10.66 -3.59
N THR A 43 -11.92 11.62 -4.34
CA THR A 43 -12.95 11.32 -5.34
C THR A 43 -12.44 10.45 -6.50
N GLU A 44 -11.17 10.56 -6.87
CA GLU A 44 -10.56 9.75 -7.92
C GLU A 44 -10.40 8.30 -7.45
N ALA A 45 -9.82 8.08 -6.27
CA ALA A 45 -9.66 6.78 -5.65
C ALA A 45 -11.02 6.10 -5.44
N ALA A 46 -12.03 6.85 -4.98
CA ALA A 46 -13.40 6.34 -4.86
C ALA A 46 -13.99 5.91 -6.22
N PHE A 47 -13.74 6.68 -7.29
CA PHE A 47 -14.12 6.29 -8.64
C PHE A 47 -13.40 5.01 -9.08
N VAL A 48 -12.09 4.88 -8.82
CA VAL A 48 -11.29 3.69 -9.16
C VAL A 48 -11.83 2.44 -8.47
N LEU A 49 -12.15 2.51 -7.17
CA LEU A 49 -12.76 1.41 -6.44
C LEU A 49 -14.07 0.96 -7.09
N ALA A 50 -14.97 1.91 -7.36
CA ALA A 50 -16.25 1.63 -7.99
C ALA A 50 -16.11 1.07 -9.42
N HIS A 51 -15.21 1.66 -10.22
CA HIS A 51 -14.98 1.27 -11.61
C HIS A 51 -14.47 -0.18 -11.72
N TRP A 52 -13.57 -0.57 -10.83
CA TRP A 52 -12.99 -1.92 -10.82
C TRP A 52 -13.77 -2.93 -9.98
N GLY A 53 -14.85 -2.51 -9.31
CA GLY A 53 -15.66 -3.37 -8.43
C GLY A 53 -14.87 -3.87 -7.22
N LEU A 54 -14.01 -3.02 -6.66
CA LEU A 54 -13.22 -3.30 -5.47
C LEU A 54 -13.94 -2.79 -4.23
N ASP A 55 -14.00 -3.61 -3.18
CA ASP A 55 -14.54 -3.19 -1.90
C ASP A 55 -13.65 -2.10 -1.28
N LYS A 56 -14.28 -1.06 -0.74
CA LYS A 56 -13.56 -0.04 0.04
C LYS A 56 -12.95 -0.71 1.28
N PRO A 57 -11.61 -0.68 1.47
CA PRO A 57 -11.03 -1.26 2.66
C PRO A 57 -11.53 -0.56 3.93
N GLU A 58 -11.45 -1.29 5.04
CA GLU A 58 -11.75 -0.75 6.36
C GLU A 58 -10.87 0.47 6.65
N ILE A 59 -11.48 1.55 7.15
CA ILE A 59 -10.74 2.71 7.64
C ILE A 59 -10.40 2.49 9.10
N VAL A 60 -9.11 2.53 9.43
CA VAL A 60 -8.60 2.37 10.79
C VAL A 60 -8.00 3.68 11.27
N ALA A 61 -8.28 4.03 12.53
CA ALA A 61 -7.72 5.24 13.14
C ALA A 61 -6.30 5.02 13.68
N ASP A 62 -5.99 3.79 14.11
CA ASP A 62 -4.69 3.42 14.66
C ASP A 62 -4.38 1.93 14.45
N VAL A 63 -3.17 1.52 14.84
CA VAL A 63 -2.70 0.13 14.82
C VAL A 63 -2.29 -0.31 16.23
N ASP A 64 -2.63 -1.55 16.59
CA ASP A 64 -2.28 -2.11 17.89
C ASP A 64 -0.77 -2.36 18.01
N ALA A 65 -0.24 -2.30 19.23
CA ALA A 65 1.14 -2.66 19.51
C ALA A 65 1.42 -4.11 19.09
N GLY A 66 2.46 -4.31 18.28
CA GLY A 66 2.83 -5.63 17.75
C GLY A 66 1.96 -6.13 16.59
N GLN A 67 0.98 -5.36 16.10
CA GLN A 67 0.25 -5.69 14.88
C GLN A 67 1.22 -5.76 13.68
N PRO A 68 1.29 -6.88 12.93
CA PRO A 68 2.08 -6.93 11.71
C PRO A 68 1.57 -5.93 10.67
N VAL A 69 2.47 -5.09 10.17
CA VAL A 69 2.15 -4.02 9.21
C VAL A 69 3.12 -4.04 8.03
N VAL A 70 2.61 -3.83 6.83
CA VAL A 70 3.36 -3.39 5.66
C VAL A 70 2.92 -1.98 5.31
N ILE A 71 3.87 -1.07 5.19
CA ILE A 71 3.64 0.30 4.79
C ILE A 71 3.95 0.41 3.30
N VAL A 72 3.04 0.98 2.54
CA VAL A 72 3.27 1.32 1.13
C VAL A 72 3.08 2.82 0.93
N ASP A 73 3.73 3.39 -0.08
CA ASP A 73 3.45 4.75 -0.57
C ASP A 73 3.72 5.89 0.44
N THR A 74 4.36 5.58 1.55
CA THR A 74 4.95 6.56 2.45
C THR A 74 5.98 5.88 3.35
N ASN A 75 6.95 6.65 3.82
CA ASN A 75 7.80 6.31 4.94
C ASN A 75 7.81 7.43 6.00
N ASN A 76 6.94 8.44 5.85
CA ASN A 76 6.87 9.60 6.72
C ASN A 76 5.98 9.31 7.95
N PRO A 77 6.53 9.27 9.18
CA PRO A 77 5.73 9.00 10.39
C PRO A 77 4.57 9.97 10.60
N ALA A 78 4.66 11.21 10.11
CA ALA A 78 3.59 12.20 10.25
C ALA A 78 2.31 11.78 9.49
N GLU A 79 2.49 11.05 8.39
CA GLU A 79 1.43 10.52 7.53
C GLU A 79 0.87 9.17 8.01
N LEU A 80 1.43 8.60 9.08
CA LEU A 80 1.10 7.28 9.60
C LEU A 80 0.43 7.37 10.99
N PRO A 81 -0.25 6.31 11.47
CA PRO A 81 -0.94 6.35 12.74
C PRO A 81 0.00 6.59 13.92
N ALA A 82 -0.52 7.14 15.02
CA ALA A 82 0.29 7.48 16.19
C ALA A 82 0.98 6.23 16.78
N GLY A 83 0.32 5.07 16.74
CA GLY A 83 0.84 3.79 17.21
C GLY A 83 1.85 3.11 16.27
N ILE A 84 2.22 3.69 15.13
CA ILE A 84 2.97 2.97 14.07
C ILE A 84 4.32 2.40 14.55
N ASN A 85 5.05 3.11 15.42
CA ASN A 85 6.33 2.62 15.96
C ASN A 85 6.16 1.52 17.03
N ALA A 86 4.96 1.36 17.60
CA ALA A 86 4.66 0.23 18.48
C ALA A 86 4.23 -1.02 17.70
N ALA A 87 3.83 -0.85 16.44
CA ALA A 87 3.47 -1.93 15.53
C ALA A 87 4.69 -2.79 15.18
N ASP A 88 4.42 -3.90 14.52
CA ASP A 88 5.44 -4.81 14.01
C ASP A 88 5.58 -4.59 12.50
N ILE A 89 6.26 -3.48 12.14
CA ILE A 89 6.52 -3.12 10.74
C ILE A 89 7.39 -4.21 10.13
N ARG A 90 6.93 -4.84 9.03
CA ARG A 90 7.62 -5.94 8.36
C ARG A 90 8.22 -5.54 7.02
N GLN A 91 7.61 -4.55 6.37
CA GLN A 91 8.05 -4.09 5.06
C GLN A 91 7.65 -2.63 4.83
N ILE A 92 8.49 -1.91 4.07
CA ILE A 92 8.18 -0.57 3.53
C ILE A 92 8.45 -0.59 2.03
N ILE A 93 7.46 -0.19 1.22
CA ILE A 93 7.60 -0.07 -0.24
C ILE A 93 7.17 1.33 -0.66
N ASP A 94 8.08 2.14 -1.16
CA ASP A 94 7.80 3.56 -1.35
C ASP A 94 8.60 4.15 -2.52
N HIS A 95 8.15 5.27 -3.03
CA HIS A 95 8.83 6.05 -4.07
C HIS A 95 9.15 7.49 -3.64
N HIS A 96 8.71 7.90 -2.45
CA HIS A 96 9.01 9.20 -1.88
C HIS A 96 10.46 9.32 -1.38
N LYS A 97 10.85 10.55 -1.05
CA LYS A 97 12.10 10.80 -0.32
C LYS A 97 12.09 10.04 1.02
N LEU A 98 13.26 9.60 1.45
CA LEU A 98 13.41 9.02 2.78
C LEU A 98 13.26 10.09 3.88
N VAL A 99 12.42 9.80 4.86
CA VAL A 99 12.12 10.61 6.05
C VAL A 99 12.42 9.76 7.29
N GLY A 100 13.18 10.33 8.23
CA GLY A 100 13.51 9.64 9.48
C GLY A 100 12.35 9.66 10.48
N GLY A 101 12.33 8.68 11.38
CA GLY A 101 11.43 8.63 12.55
C GLY A 101 10.60 7.35 12.69
N LEU A 102 10.72 6.41 11.74
CA LEU A 102 10.30 5.04 11.95
C LEU A 102 11.42 4.24 12.62
N GLU A 103 11.09 3.47 13.65
CA GLU A 103 11.99 2.56 14.35
C GLU A 103 11.38 1.16 14.38
N THR A 104 12.17 0.14 14.06
CA THR A 104 11.72 -1.26 13.97
C THR A 104 12.43 -2.14 15.00
N LYS A 105 11.75 -3.20 15.46
CA LYS A 105 12.30 -4.15 16.45
C LYS A 105 13.51 -4.94 15.94
N GLY A 106 13.68 -5.01 14.62
CA GLY A 106 14.77 -5.72 13.94
C GLY A 106 14.80 -5.36 12.46
N PRO A 107 15.68 -6.02 11.68
CA PRO A 107 15.75 -5.81 10.24
C PRO A 107 14.42 -6.14 9.55
N ILE A 108 14.06 -5.31 8.57
CA ILE A 108 12.85 -5.44 7.75
C ILE A 108 13.20 -5.30 6.26
N ASP A 109 12.30 -5.70 5.37
CA ASP A 109 12.45 -5.44 3.94
C ASP A 109 12.07 -3.98 3.63
N ILE A 110 12.97 -3.23 3.00
CA ILE A 110 12.69 -1.85 2.59
C ILE A 110 13.08 -1.71 1.13
N THR A 111 12.09 -1.42 0.29
CA THR A 111 12.29 -1.12 -1.13
C THR A 111 11.85 0.31 -1.41
N ILE A 112 12.82 1.21 -1.60
CA ILE A 112 12.56 2.59 -2.02
C ILE A 112 13.23 2.81 -3.37
N ARG A 113 12.45 3.20 -4.38
CA ARG A 113 12.97 3.44 -5.74
C ARG A 113 12.47 4.78 -6.27
N PRO A 114 13.32 5.58 -6.94
CA PRO A 114 12.93 6.86 -7.52
C PRO A 114 12.12 6.63 -8.82
N LEU A 115 10.96 6.01 -8.69
CA LEU A 115 9.95 5.85 -9.73
C LEU A 115 8.77 6.77 -9.43
N ALA A 116 7.88 6.94 -10.40
CA ALA A 116 6.79 7.89 -10.27
C ALA A 116 5.62 7.39 -9.40
N CYS A 117 5.52 6.08 -9.14
CA CYS A 117 4.38 5.48 -8.43
C CYS A 117 4.82 4.19 -7.69
N THR A 118 4.32 3.99 -6.48
CA THR A 118 4.55 2.79 -5.67
C THR A 118 4.04 1.53 -6.38
N ALA A 119 2.89 1.59 -7.05
CA ALA A 119 2.36 0.44 -7.80
C ALA A 119 3.30 -0.07 -8.91
N THR A 120 4.20 0.77 -9.44
CA THR A 120 5.25 0.34 -10.37
C THR A 120 6.29 -0.54 -9.67
N ILE A 121 6.64 -0.21 -8.43
CA ILE A 121 7.55 -1.02 -7.62
C ILE A 121 6.88 -2.35 -7.29
N LEU A 122 5.59 -2.34 -6.92
CA LEU A 122 4.83 -3.55 -6.64
C LEU A 122 4.78 -4.46 -7.88
N TYR A 123 4.56 -3.91 -9.07
CA TYR A 123 4.59 -4.68 -10.33
C TYR A 123 5.91 -5.45 -10.49
N ASP A 124 7.05 -4.78 -10.31
CA ASP A 124 8.37 -5.42 -10.41
C ASP A 124 8.55 -6.51 -9.34
N LEU A 125 8.11 -6.25 -8.09
CA LEU A 125 8.28 -7.19 -6.98
C LEU A 125 7.34 -8.42 -7.06
N MET A 126 6.14 -8.27 -7.62
CA MET A 126 5.20 -9.39 -7.80
C MET A 126 5.71 -10.41 -8.82
N GLY A 127 6.41 -9.94 -9.85
CA GLY A 127 6.89 -10.77 -10.94
C GLY A 127 5.78 -11.32 -11.85
N ASN A 128 6.20 -11.88 -13.00
CA ASN A 128 5.28 -12.24 -14.09
C ASN A 128 4.23 -13.29 -13.70
N GLU A 129 4.59 -14.28 -12.87
CA GLU A 129 3.69 -15.36 -12.49
C GLU A 129 2.52 -14.86 -11.64
N ALA A 130 2.81 -14.10 -10.57
CA ALA A 130 1.76 -13.54 -9.74
C ALA A 130 0.94 -12.49 -10.51
N LEU A 131 1.58 -11.65 -11.31
CA LEU A 131 0.87 -10.70 -12.17
C LEU A 131 -0.04 -11.42 -13.18
N ALA A 132 0.36 -12.55 -13.76
CA ALA A 132 -0.50 -13.34 -14.63
C ALA A 132 -1.76 -13.82 -13.89
N ALA A 133 -1.58 -14.30 -12.65
CA ALA A 133 -2.66 -14.77 -11.77
C ALA A 133 -3.53 -13.65 -11.16
N ALA A 134 -3.06 -12.39 -11.17
CA ALA A 134 -3.77 -11.29 -10.52
C ALA A 134 -5.16 -11.05 -11.14
N PRO A 135 -6.23 -10.89 -10.32
CA PRO A 135 -7.56 -10.54 -10.78
C PRO A 135 -7.58 -9.24 -11.59
N ARG A 136 -8.56 -9.10 -12.48
CA ARG A 136 -8.71 -7.90 -13.32
C ARG A 136 -8.79 -6.61 -12.49
N GLY A 137 -9.50 -6.62 -11.37
CA GLY A 137 -9.61 -5.45 -10.49
C GLY A 137 -8.28 -5.03 -9.86
N ILE A 138 -7.43 -5.99 -9.49
CA ILE A 138 -6.08 -5.71 -8.95
C ILE A 138 -5.19 -5.07 -10.01
N LYS A 139 -5.14 -5.66 -11.22
CA LYS A 139 -4.41 -5.10 -12.36
C LYS A 139 -4.91 -3.69 -12.70
N GLY A 140 -6.22 -3.50 -12.68
CA GLY A 140 -6.87 -2.22 -12.91
C GLY A 140 -6.50 -1.16 -11.88
N ALA A 141 -6.55 -1.50 -10.59
CA ALA A 141 -6.12 -0.60 -9.52
C ALA A 141 -4.65 -0.19 -9.67
N MET A 142 -3.74 -1.13 -9.91
CA MET A 142 -2.32 -0.82 -10.12
C MET A 142 -2.09 0.12 -11.30
N LEU A 143 -2.78 -0.11 -12.42
CA LEU A 143 -2.73 0.81 -13.57
C LEU A 143 -3.28 2.19 -13.20
N SER A 144 -4.38 2.25 -12.45
CA SER A 144 -4.97 3.51 -11.99
C SER A 144 -4.02 4.30 -11.08
N CYS A 145 -3.30 3.65 -10.17
CA CYS A 145 -2.24 4.29 -9.38
C CYS A 145 -1.19 4.95 -10.27
N ILE A 146 -0.67 4.19 -11.25
CA ILE A 146 0.37 4.69 -12.16
C ILE A 146 -0.14 5.90 -12.96
N LEU A 147 -1.37 5.83 -13.47
CA LEU A 147 -1.97 6.95 -14.21
C LEU A 147 -2.20 8.18 -13.33
N SER A 148 -2.60 7.99 -12.06
CA SER A 148 -2.80 9.06 -11.09
C SER A 148 -1.49 9.81 -10.83
N ASP A 149 -0.47 9.12 -10.33
CA ASP A 149 0.74 9.79 -9.84
C ASP A 149 1.57 10.40 -10.97
N THR A 150 1.44 9.83 -12.17
CA THR A 150 2.10 10.34 -13.37
C THR A 150 1.26 11.36 -14.13
N LEU A 151 0.03 11.67 -13.69
CA LEU A 151 -0.92 12.52 -14.42
C LEU A 151 -1.07 12.10 -15.89
N GLU A 152 -1.28 10.80 -16.13
CA GLU A 152 -1.31 10.20 -17.47
C GLU A 152 0.03 10.34 -18.22
N PHE A 153 1.14 10.06 -17.52
CA PHE A 153 2.52 10.11 -18.03
C PHE A 153 2.98 11.52 -18.49
N ARG A 154 2.62 12.57 -17.73
CA ARG A 154 2.94 13.97 -18.01
C ARG A 154 3.86 14.62 -17.00
#